data_AF-I3SBB9-F1
#
_entry.id   AF-I3SBB9-F1
#
_cell.length_a   1.000
_cell.length_b   1.000
_cell.length_c   1.000
_cell.angle_alpha   90.00
_cell.angle_beta   90.00
_cell.angle_gamma   90.00
#
_symmetry.space_group_name_H-M   'P 1'
#
loop_
_entity.id
_entity.type
_entity.pdbx_description
1 polymer ?
#
loop_
_entity_poly.entity_id
_entity_poly.type
_entity_poly.pdbx_seq_one_letter_code
_entity_poly.pdbx_strand_id
1 'polypeptide(L)'
;MSRGSPHFWVKYIIPEDAKLHSTASGSNDTVPLDMTEFDQLVMEARGVLSSAEFGSVVEISLKAVVDTLRELMGTTSVPLARALPQVAQMCPLLLEEPSKNQFIQILKNIPEVELFLTFLYANMPSA
;
A
#
# COMPACT_ATOMS: atom_id res chain seq x y z
N MET A 1 -2.76 3.76 22.13
CA MET A 1 -3.17 3.12 20.86
C MET A 1 -1.99 2.30 20.38
N SER A 2 -1.89 1.04 20.80
CA SER A 2 -0.84 0.15 20.31
C SER A 2 -1.07 -0.03 18.82
N ARG A 3 -0.32 0.71 18.00
CA ARG A 3 -0.28 0.45 16.56
C ARG A 3 0.15 -1.00 16.45
N GLY A 4 -0.63 -1.84 15.77
CA GLY A 4 -0.21 -3.20 15.45
C GLY A 4 1.12 -3.18 14.68
N SER A 5 1.57 -4.35 14.23
CA SER A 5 2.77 -4.44 13.37
C SER A 5 2.79 -3.29 12.34
N PRO A 6 3.91 -2.56 12.16
CA PRO A 6 3.99 -1.43 11.22
C PRO A 6 3.62 -1.81 9.78
N HIS A 7 3.61 -3.10 9.45
CA HIS A 7 3.25 -3.65 8.15
C HIS A 7 1.83 -4.24 8.09
N PHE A 8 0.97 -3.98 9.08
CA PHE A 8 -0.40 -4.51 9.11
C PHE A 8 -1.25 -4.11 7.89
N TRP A 9 -0.90 -3.01 7.20
CA TRP A 9 -1.60 -2.58 6.01
C TRP A 9 -1.33 -3.48 4.79
N VAL A 10 -0.22 -4.23 4.78
CA VAL A 10 0.16 -5.13 3.67
C VAL A 10 -0.90 -6.21 3.42
N LYS A 11 -1.60 -6.66 4.46
CA LYS A 11 -2.67 -7.65 4.35
C LYS A 11 -3.88 -7.18 3.54
N TYR A 12 -4.05 -5.86 3.36
CA TYR A 12 -5.10 -5.30 2.51
C TYR A 12 -4.71 -5.31 1.02
N ILE A 13 -3.45 -5.61 0.70
CA ILE A 13 -2.93 -5.71 -0.67
C ILE A 13 -2.69 -7.18 -1.04
N ILE A 14 -1.98 -7.93 -0.19
CA ILE A 14 -1.65 -9.33 -0.42
C ILE A 14 -2.24 -10.19 0.71
N PRO A 15 -3.16 -11.12 0.42
CA PRO A 15 -3.74 -12.03 1.42
C PRO A 15 -2.66 -12.80 2.19
N GLU A 16 -2.95 -13.17 3.45
CA GLU A 16 -2.04 -14.03 4.22
C GLU A 16 -2.07 -15.48 3.73
N ASP A 17 -3.20 -15.88 3.13
CA ASP A 17 -3.51 -17.26 2.74
C ASP A 17 -2.88 -17.68 1.41
N ALA A 18 -2.20 -16.77 0.70
CA ALA A 18 -1.37 -17.13 -0.46
C ALA A 18 -0.28 -18.17 -0.11
N LYS A 19 -0.03 -18.40 1.19
CA LYS A 19 0.87 -19.43 1.71
C LYS A 19 0.20 -20.79 2.02
N LEU A 20 -1.12 -20.94 1.86
CA LEU A 20 -1.88 -22.02 2.51
C LEU A 20 -2.69 -22.92 1.57
N HIS A 21 -2.15 -23.27 0.40
CA HIS A 21 -2.52 -24.52 -0.27
C HIS A 21 -1.56 -25.65 0.14
N SER A 22 -1.24 -25.75 1.43
CA SER A 22 -0.68 -26.99 1.99
C SER A 22 -1.86 -27.93 2.20
N THR A 23 -2.00 -28.89 1.30
CA THR A 23 -3.01 -29.95 1.39
C THR A 23 -2.70 -30.75 2.66
N ALA A 24 -3.48 -30.52 3.72
CA ALA A 24 -3.50 -31.41 4.87
C ALA A 24 -4.13 -32.74 4.45
N SER A 25 -3.32 -33.61 3.84
CA SER A 25 -3.61 -35.03 3.73
C SER A 25 -2.42 -35.77 4.33
N GLY A 26 -2.66 -36.37 5.49
CA GLY A 26 -1.63 -36.99 6.31
C GLY A 26 -0.79 -37.99 5.54
N SER A 27 0.51 -37.72 5.45
CA SER A 27 1.56 -38.73 5.28
C SER A 27 2.88 -38.09 5.69
N ASN A 28 3.69 -38.83 6.44
CA ASN A 28 4.98 -38.41 6.98
C ASN A 28 6.08 -38.36 5.90
N ASP A 29 5.86 -37.61 4.83
CA ASP A 29 6.90 -37.25 3.88
C ASP A 29 6.87 -35.74 3.68
N THR A 30 7.94 -35.06 4.11
CA THR A 30 8.24 -33.68 3.71
C THR A 30 8.51 -33.65 2.21
N VAL A 31 7.42 -33.66 1.43
CA VAL A 31 7.47 -33.32 0.01
C VAL A 31 7.85 -31.84 -0.07
N PRO A 32 8.92 -31.47 -0.79
CA PRO A 32 9.18 -30.07 -1.09
C PRO A 32 7.94 -29.53 -1.78
N LEU A 33 7.29 -28.53 -1.18
CA LEU A 33 6.24 -27.78 -1.85
C LEU A 33 6.87 -27.24 -3.13
N ASP A 34 6.39 -27.73 -4.28
CA ASP A 34 6.77 -27.22 -5.58
C ASP A 34 6.19 -25.81 -5.69
N MET A 35 6.94 -24.84 -5.18
CA MET A 35 6.54 -23.44 -5.14
C MET A 35 6.44 -22.96 -6.58
N THR A 36 5.26 -22.52 -6.99
CA THR A 36 5.10 -21.99 -8.34
C THR A 36 5.86 -20.67 -8.48
N GLU A 37 6.28 -20.31 -9.70
CA GLU A 37 6.90 -19.00 -9.97
C GLU A 37 6.00 -17.84 -9.50
N PHE A 38 4.68 -18.04 -9.54
CA PHE A 38 3.70 -17.09 -9.00
C PHE A 38 3.78 -16.96 -7.48
N ASP A 39 3.88 -18.07 -6.75
CA ASP A 39 4.02 -18.06 -5.29
C ASP A 39 5.32 -17.37 -4.85
N GLN A 40 6.41 -17.59 -5.61
CA GLN A 40 7.67 -16.89 -5.42
C GLN A 40 7.50 -15.37 -5.65
N LEU A 41 6.88 -14.96 -6.76
CA LEU A 41 6.61 -13.55 -7.06
C LEU A 41 5.76 -12.88 -5.97
N VAL A 42 4.72 -13.55 -5.47
CA VAL A 42 3.87 -13.03 -4.38
C VAL A 42 4.66 -12.90 -3.08
N MET A 43 5.58 -13.83 -2.80
CA MET A 43 6.47 -13.75 -1.63
C MET A 43 7.45 -12.58 -1.74
N GLU A 44 8.08 -12.41 -2.90
CA GLU A 44 9.00 -11.30 -3.19
C GLU A 44 8.27 -9.95 -3.10
N ALA A 45 7.09 -9.83 -3.72
CA ALA A 45 6.25 -8.64 -3.64
C ALA A 45 5.87 -8.31 -2.18
N ARG A 46 5.51 -9.32 -1.37
CA ARG A 46 5.26 -9.13 0.07
C ARG A 46 6.51 -8.66 0.81
N GLY A 47 7.69 -9.17 0.45
CA GLY A 47 8.97 -8.73 0.97
C GLY A 47 9.20 -7.24 0.71
N VAL A 48 9.00 -6.80 -0.54
CA VAL A 48 9.09 -5.40 -0.94
C VAL A 48 8.07 -4.54 -0.20
N LEU A 49 6.80 -4.94 -0.12
CA LEU A 49 5.76 -4.19 0.60
C LEU A 49 6.04 -4.08 2.11
N SER A 50 6.75 -5.04 2.68
CA SER A 50 7.13 -5.05 4.09
C SER A 50 8.49 -4.39 4.36
N SER A 51 9.17 -3.88 3.33
CA SER A 51 10.47 -3.22 3.47
C SER A 51 10.34 -1.85 4.15
N ALA A 52 11.42 -1.41 4.80
CA ALA A 52 11.48 -0.09 5.41
C ALA A 52 11.45 1.02 4.35
N GLU A 53 12.09 0.76 3.21
CA GLU A 53 12.17 1.63 2.04
C GLU A 53 10.78 1.90 1.48
N PHE A 54 10.00 0.84 1.22
CA PHE A 54 8.62 1.01 0.76
C PHE A 54 7.74 1.66 1.84
N GLY A 55 7.93 1.29 3.11
CA GLY A 55 7.22 1.91 4.22
C GLY A 55 7.41 3.44 4.28
N SER A 56 8.64 3.91 4.10
CA SER A 56 8.97 5.34 4.04
C SER A 56 8.26 6.04 2.87
N VAL A 57 8.29 5.43 1.68
CA VAL A 57 7.62 5.97 0.48
C VAL A 57 6.10 6.07 0.69
N VAL A 58 5.49 5.05 1.30
CA VAL A 58 4.05 5.06 1.64
C VAL A 58 3.73 6.16 2.66
N GLU A 59 4.58 6.36 3.66
CA GLU A 59 4.37 7.41 4.67
C GLU A 59 4.44 8.81 4.05
N ILE A 60 5.45 9.07 3.21
CA ILE A 60 5.58 10.34 2.46
C ILE A 60 4.38 10.55 1.54
N SER A 61 3.98 9.51 0.80
CA SER A 61 2.84 9.52 -0.10
C SER A 61 1.52 9.83 0.61
N LEU A 62 1.27 9.14 1.73
CA LEU A 62 0.06 9.35 2.53
C LEU A 62 0.05 10.76 3.13
N LYS A 63 1.20 11.24 3.62
CA LYS A 63 1.33 12.61 4.14
C LYS A 63 1.00 13.64 3.08
N ALA A 64 1.52 13.50 1.86
CA ALA A 64 1.23 14.42 0.76
C ALA A 64 -0.29 14.49 0.46
N VAL A 65 -0.95 13.34 0.37
CA VAL A 65 -2.41 13.27 0.13
C VAL A 65 -3.19 13.90 1.29
N VAL A 66 -2.83 13.61 2.54
CA VAL A 66 -3.52 14.15 3.73
C VAL A 66 -3.31 15.66 3.86
N ASP A 67 -2.11 16.17 3.56
CA ASP A 67 -1.82 17.60 3.58
C ASP A 67 -2.66 18.34 2.51
N THR A 68 -2.78 17.79 1.30
CA THR A 68 -3.68 18.34 0.26
C THR A 68 -5.15 18.29 0.67
N LEU A 69 -5.62 17.19 1.28
CA LEU A 69 -7.00 17.09 1.79
C LEU A 69 -7.26 18.15 2.87
N ARG A 70 -6.29 18.38 3.75
CA ARG A 70 -6.37 19.40 4.80
C ARG A 70 -6.46 20.80 4.22
N GLU A 71 -5.67 21.10 3.19
CA GLU A 71 -5.73 22.38 2.48
C GLU A 71 -7.10 22.60 1.84
N LEU A 72 -7.66 21.57 1.21
CA LEU A 72 -8.97 21.63 0.56
C LEU A 72 -10.12 21.82 1.56
N MET A 73 -10.03 21.19 2.73
CA MET A 73 -11.02 21.33 3.80
C MET A 73 -10.94 22.70 4.50
N GLY A 74 -9.79 23.38 4.42
CA GLY A 74 -9.53 24.66 5.07
C GLY A 74 -9.30 24.54 6.58
N THR A 75 -8.51 25.47 7.14
CA THR A 75 -8.23 25.49 8.58
C THR A 75 -9.27 26.32 9.32
N THR A 76 -10.39 25.71 9.69
CA THR A 76 -11.37 26.37 10.58
C THR A 76 -11.60 25.52 11.81
N SER A 77 -11.63 26.17 12.99
CA SER A 77 -11.99 25.52 14.26
C SER A 77 -13.50 25.26 14.27
N VAL A 78 -13.95 24.31 13.46
CA VAL A 78 -15.36 23.95 13.34
C VAL A 78 -15.67 22.84 14.34
N PRO A 79 -16.82 22.86 15.03
CA PRO A 79 -17.27 21.72 15.82
C PRO A 79 -17.33 20.46 14.97
N LEU A 80 -17.00 19.30 15.55
CA LEU A 80 -16.92 18.01 14.83
C LEU A 80 -18.19 17.70 14.02
N ALA A 81 -19.37 18.05 14.53
CA ALA A 81 -20.65 17.87 13.84
C ALA A 81 -20.74 18.60 12.49
N ARG A 82 -20.00 19.71 12.32
CA ARG A 82 -19.89 20.46 11.06
C ARG A 82 -18.72 20.01 10.20
N ALA A 83 -17.68 19.44 10.80
CA ALA A 83 -16.54 18.88 10.09
C ALA A 83 -16.88 17.57 9.37
N LEU A 84 -17.74 16.72 9.97
CA LEU A 84 -18.09 15.41 9.41
C LEU A 84 -18.66 15.49 7.97
N PRO A 85 -19.63 16.37 7.66
CA PRO A 85 -20.10 16.54 6.28
C PRO A 85 -19.00 16.99 5.31
N GLN A 86 -18.06 17.84 5.76
CA GLN A 86 -16.95 18.30 4.92
C GLN A 86 -16.00 17.15 4.60
N VAL A 87 -15.66 16.31 5.59
CA VAL A 87 -14.86 15.09 5.37
C VAL A 87 -15.57 14.14 4.38
N ALA A 88 -16.88 13.94 4.55
CA ALA A 88 -17.66 13.09 3.64
C ALA A 88 -17.66 13.61 2.19
N GLN A 89 -17.62 14.94 1.98
CA GLN A 89 -17.51 15.55 0.66
C GLN A 89 -16.12 15.36 0.01
N MET A 90 -15.09 15.02 0.78
CA MET A 90 -13.77 14.74 0.22
C MET A 90 -13.68 13.33 -0.37
N CYS A 91 -14.50 12.38 0.09
CA CYS A 91 -14.44 10.98 -0.36
C CYS A 91 -14.63 10.84 -1.88
N PRO A 92 -15.61 11.50 -2.53
CA PRO A 92 -15.73 11.44 -3.99
C PRO A 92 -14.49 11.91 -4.74
N LEU A 93 -13.78 12.92 -4.22
CA LEU A 93 -12.58 13.47 -4.85
C LEU A 93 -11.42 12.47 -4.86
N LEU A 94 -11.35 11.61 -3.84
CA LEU A 94 -10.37 10.52 -3.77
C LEU A 94 -10.67 9.39 -4.75
N LEU A 95 -11.93 9.26 -5.17
CA LEU A 95 -12.44 8.17 -6.01
C LEU A 95 -12.70 8.62 -7.46
N GLU A 96 -12.24 9.81 -7.85
CA GLU A 96 -12.35 10.28 -9.22
C GLU A 96 -11.57 9.41 -10.20
N GLU A 97 -11.98 9.46 -11.47
CA GLU A 97 -11.29 8.80 -12.58
C GLU A 97 -9.79 9.14 -12.58
N PRO A 98 -8.88 8.18 -12.82
CA PRO A 98 -7.43 8.41 -12.71
C PRO A 98 -6.87 9.58 -13.52
N SER A 99 -7.51 9.92 -14.64
CA SER A 99 -7.15 11.05 -15.51
C SER A 99 -7.44 12.42 -14.87
N LYS A 100 -8.42 12.49 -13.96
CA LYS A 100 -8.91 13.73 -13.31
C LYS A 100 -8.50 13.82 -11.84
N ASN A 101 -8.17 12.68 -11.24
CA ASN A 101 -7.83 12.57 -9.82
C ASN A 101 -6.50 13.27 -9.50
N GLN A 102 -6.58 14.45 -8.87
CA GLN A 102 -5.42 15.23 -8.46
C GLN A 102 -4.48 14.47 -7.51
N PHE A 103 -5.01 13.58 -6.66
CA PHE A 103 -4.21 12.84 -5.70
C PHE A 103 -3.33 11.80 -6.39
N ILE A 104 -3.81 11.17 -7.46
CA ILE A 104 -2.98 10.29 -8.29
C ILE A 104 -1.86 11.09 -8.96
N GLN A 105 -2.13 12.30 -9.45
CA GLN A 105 -1.08 13.14 -10.02
C GLN A 105 -0.06 13.59 -8.97
N ILE A 106 -0.50 13.91 -7.75
CA ILE A 106 0.40 14.21 -6.63
C ILE A 106 1.32 13.02 -6.38
N LEU A 107 0.77 11.82 -6.20
CA LEU A 107 1.55 10.60 -5.92
C LEU A 107 2.57 10.30 -7.04
N LYS A 108 2.18 10.49 -8.30
CA LYS A 108 3.07 10.28 -9.45
C LYS A 108 4.24 11.26 -9.50
N ASN A 109 4.07 12.45 -8.96
CA ASN A 109 5.08 13.52 -9.01
C ASN A 109 5.96 13.56 -7.75
N ILE A 110 5.81 12.61 -6.81
CA ILE A 110 6.67 12.48 -5.64
C ILE A 110 8.02 11.85 -6.07
N PRO A 111 9.15 12.55 -5.91
CA PRO A 111 10.47 12.03 -6.33
C PRO A 111 10.85 10.72 -5.65
N GLU A 112 10.47 10.52 -4.38
CA GLU A 112 10.75 9.31 -3.63
C GLU A 112 10.02 8.09 -4.21
N VAL A 113 8.84 8.29 -4.77
CA VAL A 113 8.09 7.22 -5.48
C VAL A 113 8.84 6.82 -6.74
N GLU A 114 9.26 7.80 -7.55
CA GLU A 114 10.02 7.55 -8.78
C GLU A 114 11.37 6.86 -8.49
N LEU A 115 12.11 7.36 -7.50
CA LEU A 115 13.40 6.80 -7.11
C LEU A 115 13.26 5.36 -6.60
N PHE A 116 12.26 5.10 -5.77
CA PHE A 116 11.98 3.76 -5.28
C PHE A 116 11.66 2.79 -6.43
N LEU A 117 10.77 3.18 -7.35
CA LEU A 117 10.43 2.35 -8.50
C LEU A 117 11.66 2.10 -9.38
N THR A 118 12.47 3.13 -9.64
CA THR A 118 13.71 3.01 -10.41
C THR A 118 14.66 1.99 -9.78
N PHE A 119 14.87 2.06 -8.46
CA PHE A 119 15.70 1.10 -7.75
C PHE A 119 15.11 -0.31 -7.79
N LEU A 120 13.79 -0.45 -7.61
CA LEU A 120 13.11 -1.74 -7.67
C LEU A 120 13.30 -2.40 -9.04
N TYR A 121 13.10 -1.67 -10.13
CA TYR A 121 13.26 -2.18 -11.49
C TYR A 121 14.72 -2.45 -11.86
N ALA A 122 15.67 -1.66 -11.37
CA ALA A 122 17.10 -1.87 -11.63
C ALA A 122 17.67 -3.12 -10.95
N ASN A 123 17.05 -3.56 -9.85
CA ASN A 123 17.49 -4.73 -9.08
C ASN A 123 16.66 -5.99 -9.37
N MET A 124 15.73 -5.95 -10.33
CA MET A 124 15.06 -7.19 -10.75
C MET A 124 16.09 -8.11 -11.43
N PRO A 125 16.13 -9.42 -11.08
CA PRO A 125 16.97 -10.37 -11.77
C PRO A 125 16.64 -10.34 -13.26
N SER A 126 17.65 -10.17 -14.11
CA SER A 126 17.48 -10.34 -15.56
C SER A 126 16.98 -11.76 -15.81
N ALA A 127 15.81 -11.90 -16.41
CA ALA A 127 15.28 -13.18 -16.89
C ALA A 127 16.21 -13.84 -17.92
#